data_AF-A0AA88HCY1-F1
#
_entry.id   AF-A0AA88HCY1-F1
#
_cell.length_a   1.000
_cell.length_b   1.000
_cell.length_c   1.000
_cell.angle_alpha   90.00
_cell.angle_beta   90.00
_cell.angle_gamma   90.00
#
_symmetry.space_group_name_H-M   'P 1'
#
loop_
_entity.id
_entity.type
_entity.pdbx_description
1 polymer ?
#
loop_
_entity_poly.entity_id
_entity_poly.type
_entity_poly.pdbx_seq_one_letter_code
_entity_poly.pdbx_strand_id
1 'polypeptide(L)'
;MPNLQTHNPCLEFFRAPEPSHVAKHFVALSTNVPKVKEFGISEHNMFGFWDCVGGRYSLWSAIGLSVALYIGFENFERLLGGAFYMDRHFCTAPLEKNVPVILALLGIWYNNFYGAETLALLPYDQYLHRFAAYFQQGDMESNG
;
A
#
# COMPACT_ATOMS: atom_id res chain seq x y z
N MET A 1 6.31 35.96 20.37
CA MET A 1 6.54 34.53 20.09
C MET A 1 5.22 33.96 19.57
N PRO A 2 5.11 33.64 18.26
CA PRO A 2 3.89 33.04 17.72
C PRO A 2 3.82 31.58 18.16
N ASN A 3 2.65 31.15 18.63
CA ASN A 3 2.37 29.78 19.03
C ASN A 3 2.61 28.83 17.84
N LEU A 4 3.28 27.70 18.09
CA LEU A 4 3.28 26.54 17.20
C LEU A 4 1.85 25.98 17.11
N GLN A 5 0.98 26.60 16.33
CA GLN A 5 -0.07 25.86 15.64
C GLN A 5 0.57 25.28 14.39
N THR A 6 0.46 23.96 14.24
CA THR A 6 1.04 23.15 13.17
C THR A 6 0.79 23.78 11.79
N HIS A 7 1.84 24.33 11.17
CA HIS A 7 1.81 24.76 9.77
C HIS A 7 1.45 23.56 8.89
N ASN A 8 0.21 23.50 8.45
CA ASN A 8 -0.31 22.41 7.63
C ASN A 8 -0.62 22.95 6.23
N PRO A 9 0.30 22.78 5.27
CA PRO A 9 0.17 23.36 3.93
C PRO A 9 -1.08 22.87 3.18
N CYS A 10 -1.60 21.68 3.53
CA CYS A 10 -2.84 21.16 2.93
C CYS A 10 -4.08 21.96 3.37
N LEU A 11 -4.15 22.35 4.64
CA LEU A 11 -5.26 23.16 5.16
C LEU A 11 -5.17 24.62 4.67
N GLU A 12 -3.95 25.15 4.56
CA GLU A 12 -3.69 26.48 4.01
C GLU A 12 -4.07 26.57 2.53
N PHE A 13 -3.72 25.56 1.73
CA PHE A 13 -4.10 25.46 0.32
C PHE A 13 -5.62 25.43 0.12
N PHE A 14 -6.32 24.67 0.97
CA PHE A 14 -7.77 24.53 0.88
C PHE A 14 -8.55 25.77 1.34
N ARG A 15 -7.87 26.78 1.92
CA ARG A 15 -8.46 28.01 2.49
C ARG A 15 -9.72 27.70 3.32
N ALA A 16 -9.74 26.57 4.04
CA ALA A 16 -10.92 26.12 4.75
C ALA A 16 -11.16 27.03 5.96
N PRO A 17 -12.11 27.97 5.93
CA PRO A 17 -12.26 28.96 6.99
C PRO A 17 -13.03 28.38 8.19
N GLU A 18 -13.69 27.23 8.00
CA GLU A 18 -14.62 26.63 8.96
C GLU A 18 -14.34 25.12 9.12
N PRO A 19 -14.31 24.57 10.35
CA PRO A 19 -14.08 23.14 10.62
C PRO A 19 -15.05 22.19 9.88
N SER A 20 -16.26 22.67 9.56
CA SER A 20 -17.27 21.90 8.83
C SER A 20 -16.86 21.53 7.39
N HIS A 21 -15.94 22.28 6.77
CA HIS A 21 -15.39 21.95 5.46
C HIS A 21 -14.35 20.82 5.54
N VAL A 22 -13.57 20.75 6.63
CA VAL A 22 -12.58 19.69 6.83
C VAL A 22 -13.27 18.31 6.82
N ALA A 23 -14.41 18.21 7.49
CA ALA A 23 -15.22 16.99 7.55
C ALA A 23 -15.84 16.56 6.19
N LYS A 24 -15.83 17.40 5.15
CA LYS A 24 -16.38 17.05 3.83
C LYS A 24 -15.31 16.77 2.77
N HIS A 25 -14.11 17.28 2.98
CA HIS A 25 -13.03 17.25 1.98
C HIS A 25 -11.83 16.40 2.42
N PHE A 26 -11.78 15.99 3.70
CA PHE A 26 -10.67 15.21 4.24
C PHE A 26 -11.15 13.90 4.85
N VAL A 27 -10.40 12.84 4.55
CA VAL A 27 -10.51 11.50 5.14
C VAL A 27 -9.14 11.08 5.63
N ALA A 28 -9.08 10.25 6.67
CA ALA A 28 -7.84 9.75 7.24
C ALA A 28 -7.73 8.23 7.06
N LEU A 29 -6.55 7.77 6.66
CA LEU A 29 -6.18 6.35 6.63
C LEU A 29 -5.11 6.16 7.71
N SER A 30 -5.48 5.66 8.89
CA SER A 30 -4.57 5.65 10.05
C SER A 30 -5.00 4.64 11.12
N THR A 31 -4.05 4.22 11.95
CA THR A 31 -4.29 3.45 13.19
C THR A 31 -4.42 4.36 14.43
N ASN A 32 -3.99 5.63 14.33
CA ASN A 32 -3.87 6.55 15.48
C ASN A 32 -5.05 7.53 15.57
N VAL A 33 -6.12 7.11 16.27
CA VAL A 33 -7.34 7.93 16.48
C VAL A 33 -7.07 9.29 17.14
N PRO A 34 -6.25 9.40 18.21
CA PRO A 34 -5.97 10.69 18.85
C PRO A 34 -5.41 11.74 17.88
N LYS A 35 -4.43 11.37 17.04
CA LYS A 35 -3.83 12.29 16.06
C LYS A 35 -4.79 12.70 14.95
N VAL A 36 -5.69 11.80 14.53
CA VAL A 36 -6.71 12.11 13.53
C VAL A 36 -7.73 13.12 14.07
N LYS A 37 -8.12 12.97 15.34
CA LYS A 37 -8.98 13.95 16.03
C LYS A 37 -8.30 15.30 16.22
N GLU A 38 -7.03 15.29 16.60
CA GLU A 38 -6.23 16.52 16.74
C GLU A 38 -6.14 17.29 15.41
N PHE A 39 -6.10 16.58 14.27
CA PHE A 39 -6.15 17.18 12.94
C PHE A 39 -7.52 17.79 12.58
N GLY A 40 -8.60 17.44 13.30
CA GLY A 40 -9.95 17.91 13.04
C GLY A 40 -10.75 17.05 12.05
N ILE A 41 -10.29 15.83 11.76
CA ILE A 41 -11.05 14.86 10.94
C ILE A 41 -12.02 14.08 11.85
N SER A 42 -13.28 13.98 11.39
CA SER A 42 -14.30 13.17 12.06
C SER A 42 -13.90 11.69 12.07
N GLU A 43 -14.16 10.97 13.18
CA GLU A 43 -13.97 9.51 13.24
C GLU A 43 -14.77 8.77 12.16
N HIS A 44 -15.92 9.32 11.72
CA HIS A 44 -16.69 8.74 10.62
C HIS A 44 -15.97 8.77 9.27
N ASN A 45 -14.96 9.64 9.13
CA ASN A 45 -14.12 9.77 7.94
C ASN A 45 -12.74 9.13 8.13
N MET A 46 -12.58 8.34 9.19
CA MET A 46 -11.36 7.59 9.47
C MET A 46 -11.55 6.14 9.03
N PHE A 47 -10.69 5.70 8.12
CA PHE A 47 -10.60 4.30 7.73
C PHE A 47 -9.40 3.69 8.45
N GLY A 48 -9.71 2.87 9.45
CA GLY A 48 -8.70 2.15 10.22
C GLY A 48 -8.07 1.01 9.42
N PHE A 49 -6.83 0.69 9.76
CA PHE A 49 -6.20 -0.58 9.45
C PHE A 49 -5.49 -1.09 10.71
N TRP A 50 -4.75 -2.19 10.63
CA TRP A 50 -4.14 -2.83 11.81
C TRP A 50 -2.61 -2.83 11.72
N ASP A 51 -1.96 -2.90 12.88
CA ASP A 51 -0.49 -2.89 12.99
C ASP A 51 0.18 -4.10 12.30
N CYS A 52 -0.56 -5.19 12.08
CA CYS A 52 -0.07 -6.35 11.32
C CYS A 52 0.06 -6.08 9.80
N VAL A 53 -0.36 -4.92 9.32
CA VAL A 53 -0.24 -4.51 7.92
C VAL A 53 1.05 -3.72 7.72
N GLY A 54 2.09 -4.39 7.22
CA GLY A 54 3.35 -3.73 6.84
C GLY A 54 3.14 -2.72 5.70
N GLY A 55 3.82 -1.57 5.75
CA GLY A 55 3.62 -0.46 4.80
C GLY A 55 3.71 -0.87 3.32
N ARG A 56 4.75 -1.65 2.97
CA ARG A 56 4.96 -2.18 1.60
C ARG A 56 4.01 -3.32 1.18
N TYR A 57 3.18 -3.81 2.10
CA TYR A 57 2.11 -4.78 1.85
C TYR A 57 0.72 -4.19 2.10
N SER A 58 0.60 -2.86 2.23
CA SER A 58 -0.61 -2.22 2.74
C SER A 58 -1.68 -1.89 1.70
N LEU A 59 -1.39 -2.02 0.40
CA LEU A 59 -2.31 -1.71 -0.71
C LEU A 59 -3.71 -2.33 -0.52
N TRP A 60 -3.76 -3.54 0.02
CA TRP A 60 -4.99 -4.33 0.19
C TRP A 60 -5.85 -3.87 1.37
N SER A 61 -5.34 -2.97 2.21
CA SER A 61 -6.02 -2.41 3.38
C SER A 61 -6.76 -1.10 3.04
N ALA A 62 -7.16 -0.35 4.06
CA ALA A 62 -7.72 0.99 3.92
C ALA A 62 -6.82 1.94 3.08
N ILE A 63 -5.50 1.70 3.04
CA ILE A 63 -4.56 2.44 2.18
C ILE A 63 -4.96 2.40 0.69
N GLY A 64 -5.59 1.30 0.24
CA GLY A 64 -6.11 1.14 -1.12
C GLY A 64 -7.36 1.96 -1.45
N LEU A 65 -7.89 2.77 -0.51
CA LEU A 65 -9.11 3.56 -0.73
C LEU A 65 -9.04 4.43 -1.99
N SER A 66 -7.88 5.04 -2.26
CA SER A 66 -7.68 5.86 -3.47
C SER A 66 -7.85 5.06 -4.77
N VAL A 67 -7.40 3.79 -4.77
CA VAL A 67 -7.58 2.88 -5.90
C VAL A 67 -9.06 2.54 -6.06
N ALA A 68 -9.74 2.16 -4.98
CA ALA A 68 -11.16 1.85 -4.99
C ALA A 68 -12.02 3.01 -5.50
N LEU A 69 -11.68 4.25 -5.13
CA LEU A 69 -12.34 5.46 -5.65
C LEU A 69 -12.11 5.66 -7.15
N TYR A 70 -10.92 5.30 -7.66
CA TYR A 70 -10.57 5.50 -9.07
C TYR A 70 -11.17 4.45 -10.00
N ILE A 71 -11.11 3.16 -9.62
CA ILE A 71 -11.57 2.05 -10.47
C ILE A 71 -12.98 1.53 -10.12
N GLY A 72 -13.58 2.04 -9.05
CA GLY A 72 -14.83 1.53 -8.48
C GLY A 72 -14.61 0.33 -7.56
N PHE A 73 -15.47 0.19 -6.55
CA PHE A 73 -15.31 -0.82 -5.51
C PHE A 73 -15.40 -2.26 -6.05
N GLU A 74 -16.27 -2.53 -7.02
CA GLU A 74 -16.38 -3.86 -7.64
C GLU A 74 -15.07 -4.33 -8.29
N ASN A 75 -14.36 -3.42 -8.97
CA ASN A 75 -13.06 -3.74 -9.57
C ASN A 75 -11.97 -3.90 -8.51
N PHE A 76 -12.06 -3.14 -7.41
CA PHE A 76 -11.17 -3.31 -6.27
C PHE A 76 -11.39 -4.67 -5.58
N GLU A 77 -12.63 -5.11 -5.40
CA GLU A 77 -12.93 -6.46 -4.89
C GLU A 77 -12.40 -7.56 -5.81
N ARG A 78 -12.47 -7.37 -7.14
CA ARG A 78 -11.86 -8.31 -8.10
C ARG A 78 -10.33 -8.37 -7.94
N LEU A 79 -9.68 -7.24 -7.70
CA LEU A 79 -8.25 -7.18 -7.38
C LEU A 79 -7.94 -7.97 -6.11
N LEU A 80 -8.70 -7.76 -5.03
CA LEU A 80 -8.57 -8.50 -3.77
C LEU A 80 -8.81 -10.01 -3.97
N GLY A 81 -9.80 -10.39 -4.78
CA GLY A 81 -10.09 -11.78 -5.13
C GLY A 81 -8.94 -12.45 -5.87
N GLY A 82 -8.26 -11.72 -6.77
CA GLY A 82 -7.05 -12.19 -7.45
C GLY A 82 -5.89 -12.43 -6.48
N ALA A 83 -5.67 -11.52 -5.53
CA ALA A 83 -4.66 -11.69 -4.48
C ALA A 83 -4.97 -12.91 -3.60
N PHE A 84 -6.21 -13.05 -3.12
CA PHE A 84 -6.64 -14.19 -2.32
C PHE A 84 -6.48 -15.53 -3.06
N TYR A 85 -6.76 -15.56 -4.37
CA TYR A 85 -6.51 -16.74 -5.19
C TYR A 85 -5.03 -17.14 -5.18
N MET A 86 -4.12 -16.18 -5.33
CA MET A 86 -2.67 -16.43 -5.28
C MET A 86 -2.22 -16.84 -3.87
N ASP A 87 -2.78 -16.27 -2.81
CA ASP A 87 -2.51 -16.68 -1.42
C ASP A 87 -2.90 -18.15 -1.19
N ARG A 88 -4.07 -18.55 -1.68
CA ARG A 88 -4.54 -19.94 -1.62
C ARG A 88 -3.62 -20.88 -2.39
N HIS A 89 -3.19 -20.47 -3.58
CA HIS A 89 -2.21 -21.22 -4.37
C HIS A 89 -0.90 -21.39 -3.59
N PHE A 90 -0.35 -20.30 -3.07
CA PHE A 90 0.88 -20.32 -2.28
C PHE A 90 0.80 -21.25 -1.05
N CYS A 91 -0.32 -21.22 -0.32
CA CYS A 91 -0.49 -22.01 0.89
C CYS A 91 -0.76 -23.50 0.66
N THR A 92 -1.32 -23.88 -0.50
CA THR A 92 -1.83 -25.25 -0.70
C THR A 92 -1.19 -26.04 -1.85
N ALA A 93 -0.56 -25.37 -2.81
CA ALA A 93 0.07 -26.06 -3.93
C ALA A 93 1.34 -26.82 -3.49
N PRO A 94 1.58 -28.04 -4.01
CA PRO A 94 2.87 -28.73 -3.85
C PRO A 94 4.02 -27.83 -4.28
N LEU A 95 5.15 -27.87 -3.57
CA LEU A 95 6.27 -26.92 -3.76
C LEU A 95 6.78 -26.89 -5.20
N GLU A 96 6.83 -28.04 -5.86
CA GLU A 96 7.26 -28.22 -7.25
C GLU A 96 6.29 -27.66 -8.29
N LYS A 97 5.09 -27.24 -7.88
CA LYS A 97 4.09 -26.54 -8.70
C LYS A 97 3.71 -25.17 -8.14
N ASN A 98 4.41 -24.71 -7.10
CA ASN A 98 4.11 -23.49 -6.39
C ASN A 98 4.94 -22.33 -6.99
N VAL A 99 4.27 -21.49 -7.78
CA VAL A 99 4.91 -20.43 -8.58
C VAL A 99 5.72 -19.46 -7.69
N PRO A 100 5.17 -18.90 -6.60
CA PRO A 100 5.97 -18.06 -5.69
C PRO A 100 7.21 -18.78 -5.12
N VAL A 101 7.09 -20.04 -4.71
CA VAL A 101 8.21 -20.82 -4.17
C VAL A 101 9.29 -21.04 -5.23
N ILE A 102 8.90 -21.45 -6.43
CA ILE A 102 9.85 -21.68 -7.53
C ILE A 102 10.60 -20.39 -7.89
N LEU A 103 9.89 -19.26 -7.98
CA LEU A 103 10.52 -17.96 -8.24
C LEU A 103 11.50 -17.57 -7.13
N ALA A 104 11.15 -17.79 -5.86
CA ALA A 104 12.06 -17.52 -4.73
C ALA A 104 13.30 -18.43 -4.77
N LEU A 105 13.13 -19.72 -5.07
CA LEU A 105 14.24 -20.67 -5.18
C LEU A 105 15.18 -20.34 -6.34
N LEU A 106 14.67 -19.85 -7.48
CA LEU A 106 15.50 -19.33 -8.57
C LEU A 106 16.28 -18.08 -8.12
N GLY A 107 15.65 -17.20 -7.34
CA GLY A 107 16.34 -16.06 -6.73
C GLY A 107 17.53 -16.49 -5.86
N ILE A 108 17.31 -17.44 -4.95
CA ILE A 108 18.37 -18.04 -4.12
C ILE A 108 19.44 -18.69 -4.99
N TRP A 109 19.06 -19.41 -6.04
CA TRP A 109 20.00 -20.06 -6.94
C TRP A 109 20.96 -19.05 -7.59
N TYR A 110 20.43 -18.00 -8.20
CA TYR A 110 21.26 -17.01 -8.90
C TYR A 110 22.02 -16.10 -7.94
N ASN A 111 21.41 -15.72 -6.81
CA ASN A 111 22.07 -14.86 -5.83
C ASN A 111 23.21 -15.61 -5.11
N ASN A 112 22.92 -16.78 -4.52
CA ASN A 112 23.87 -17.47 -3.65
C ASN A 112 24.93 -18.28 -4.41
N PHE A 113 24.61 -18.82 -5.59
CA PHE A 113 25.54 -19.70 -6.33
C PHE A 113 26.17 -19.03 -7.54
N TYR A 114 25.52 -18.04 -8.16
CA TYR A 114 26.04 -17.31 -9.32
C TYR A 114 26.48 -15.88 -9.00
N GLY A 115 26.23 -15.39 -7.78
CA GLY A 115 26.61 -14.04 -7.35
C GLY A 115 25.83 -12.93 -8.06
N ALA A 116 24.62 -13.21 -8.55
CA ALA A 116 23.78 -12.19 -9.15
C ALA A 116 23.21 -11.25 -8.07
N GLU A 117 23.71 -10.02 -8.01
CA GLU A 117 23.32 -9.01 -7.01
C GLU A 117 21.98 -8.33 -7.32
N THR A 118 21.49 -8.41 -8.56
CA THR A 118 20.31 -7.65 -9.02
C THR A 118 19.30 -8.53 -9.74
N LEU A 119 18.00 -8.24 -9.55
CA LEU A 119 16.89 -8.81 -10.31
C LEU A 119 16.24 -7.74 -11.19
N ALA A 120 16.22 -7.94 -12.51
CA ALA A 120 15.53 -7.03 -13.44
C ALA A 120 14.06 -7.43 -13.62
N LEU A 121 13.14 -6.50 -13.34
CA LEU A 121 11.72 -6.64 -13.64
C LEU A 121 11.37 -5.85 -14.91
N LEU A 122 11.07 -6.56 -15.99
CA LEU A 122 10.87 -5.99 -17.33
C LEU A 122 9.45 -6.27 -17.87
N PRO A 123 8.41 -5.62 -17.32
CA PRO A 123 7.05 -5.80 -17.82
C PRO A 123 6.91 -5.19 -19.23
N TYR A 124 6.40 -5.98 -20.18
CA TYR A 124 6.12 -5.53 -21.55
C TYR A 124 4.73 -4.87 -21.64
N ASP A 125 4.46 -3.94 -20.73
CA ASP A 125 3.21 -3.18 -20.65
C ASP A 125 3.47 -1.79 -20.05
N GLN A 126 3.04 -0.74 -20.75
CA GLN A 126 3.26 0.65 -20.32
C GLN A 126 2.48 1.02 -19.05
N TYR A 127 1.32 0.41 -18.80
CA TYR A 127 0.57 0.64 -17.56
C TYR A 127 1.35 0.13 -16.34
N LEU A 128 2.25 -0.84 -16.52
CA LEU A 128 3.13 -1.37 -15.48
C LEU A 128 4.43 -0.59 -15.29
N HIS A 129 4.57 0.63 -15.83
CA HIS A 129 5.79 1.44 -15.67
C HIS A 129 6.20 1.73 -14.21
N ARG A 130 5.28 1.65 -13.23
CA ARG A 130 5.59 1.77 -11.78
C ARG A 130 5.76 0.44 -11.06
N PHE A 131 5.56 -0.68 -11.75
CA PHE A 131 5.60 -2.02 -11.16
C PHE A 131 6.98 -2.34 -10.57
N ALA A 132 8.05 -2.07 -11.32
CA ALA A 132 9.41 -2.26 -10.82
C ALA A 132 9.72 -1.40 -9.59
N ALA A 133 9.26 -0.14 -9.56
CA ALA A 133 9.46 0.73 -8.40
C ALA A 133 8.68 0.26 -7.16
N TYR A 134 7.47 -0.28 -7.35
CA TYR A 134 6.69 -0.90 -6.27
C TYR A 134 7.43 -2.10 -5.67
N PHE A 135 7.93 -3.01 -6.51
CA PHE A 135 8.69 -4.17 -6.06
C PHE A 135 10.07 -3.83 -5.52
N GLN A 136 10.68 -2.72 -5.94
CA GLN A 136 11.93 -2.25 -5.36
C GLN A 136 11.79 -2.04 -3.85
N GLN A 137 10.72 -1.36 -3.41
CA GLN A 137 10.42 -1.24 -1.98
C GLN A 137 10.00 -2.60 -1.38
N GLY A 138 9.14 -3.34 -2.06
CA GLY A 138 8.62 -4.62 -1.57
C GLY A 138 9.70 -5.67 -1.29
N ASP A 139 10.70 -5.78 -2.16
CA ASP A 139 11.78 -6.76 -2.08
C ASP A 139 12.94 -6.24 -1.23
N MET A 140 13.55 -5.10 -1.62
CA MET A 140 14.78 -4.62 -0.99
C MET A 140 14.57 -4.15 0.45
N GLU A 141 13.40 -3.58 0.80
CA GLU A 141 13.11 -3.22 2.20
C GLU A 141 12.73 -4.44 3.06
N SER A 142 12.41 -5.58 2.43
CA SER A 142 12.12 -6.84 3.15
C SER A 142 13.37 -7.67 3.38
N ASN A 143 14.24 -7.77 2.38
CA ASN A 143 15.32 -8.76 2.33
C ASN A 143 16.73 -8.14 2.20
N GLY A 144 16.82 -6.80 2.14
CA GLY A 144 18.07 -6.07 1.95
C GLY A 144 19.00 -6.05 3.16
#